data_AF-A0A9D8IDY7-F1
#
_entry.id   AF-A0A9D8IDY7-F1
#
_cell.length_a   1.000
_cell.length_b   1.000
_cell.length_c   1.000
_cell.angle_alpha   90.00
_cell.angle_beta   90.00
_cell.angle_gamma   90.00
#
_symmetry.space_group_name_H-M   'P 1'
#
loop_
_entity.id
_entity.type
_entity.pdbx_description
1 polymer ?
#
loop_
_entity_poly.entity_id
_entity_poly.type
_entity_poly.pdbx_seq_one_letter_code
_entity_poly.pdbx_strand_id
1 'polypeptide(L)'
;MVSIKNVIIIIISMFVIQCFYTDSKRVVLAEPESEKKHFFSRDESGEIKYEHFFEGKKRWCETMVINCSDFRFARATQKFINENLGYKGDYDYFSIPGSIRNMLDKETRKLVMDTFGISVRLHHVKRVVIIAHEDCIGYGGEETFRNSEEEYNKIVKDMKKARRLMRFRFRDLSIYLFYGRIINDTDVKKVEYEQIL
;
A
#
# COMPACT_ATOMS: atom_id res chain seq x y z
N MET A 1 -14.82 -66.05 27.67
CA MET A 1 -13.70 -65.34 26.99
C MET A 1 -14.22 -64.77 25.68
N VAL A 2 -14.63 -63.50 25.71
CA VAL A 2 -15.20 -62.79 24.56
C VAL A 2 -14.12 -61.89 23.97
N SER A 3 -14.00 -61.96 22.65
CA SER A 3 -12.89 -61.51 21.82
C SER A 3 -12.77 -59.97 21.74
N ILE A 4 -11.53 -59.48 21.84
CA ILE A 4 -11.09 -58.07 21.90
C ILE A 4 -11.34 -57.28 20.58
N LYS A 5 -11.99 -57.87 19.58
CA LYS A 5 -12.13 -57.24 18.25
C LYS A 5 -13.27 -56.22 18.11
N ASN A 6 -14.16 -56.07 19.10
CA ASN A 6 -15.32 -55.17 18.99
C ASN A 6 -15.25 -53.90 19.85
N VAL A 7 -14.13 -53.60 20.50
CA VAL A 7 -13.93 -52.34 21.25
C VAL A 7 -13.31 -51.23 20.38
N ILE A 8 -12.79 -51.56 19.19
CA ILE A 8 -12.06 -50.61 18.34
C ILE A 8 -12.97 -49.82 17.38
N ILE A 9 -14.24 -50.19 17.22
CA ILE A 9 -15.12 -49.55 16.22
C ILE A 9 -16.02 -48.44 16.80
N ILE A 10 -16.03 -48.23 18.13
CA ILE A 10 -16.81 -47.14 18.78
C ILE A 10 -15.89 -46.06 19.40
N ILE A 11 -14.66 -45.92 18.89
CA ILE A 11 -13.79 -44.76 19.19
C ILE A 11 -13.52 -43.93 17.91
N ILE A 12 -14.14 -44.29 16.78
CA ILE A 12 -14.05 -43.54 15.52
C ILE A 12 -15.18 -42.48 15.39
N SER A 13 -16.07 -42.34 16.38
CA SER A 13 -17.12 -41.30 16.37
C SER A 13 -16.87 -40.10 17.29
N MET A 14 -15.66 -39.95 17.84
CA MET A 14 -15.29 -38.81 18.71
C MET A 14 -14.18 -37.92 18.14
N PHE A 15 -13.84 -38.05 16.86
CA PHE A 15 -12.78 -37.23 16.23
C PHE A 15 -13.23 -36.45 14.99
N VAL A 16 -14.54 -36.38 14.77
CA VAL A 16 -15.12 -35.51 13.74
C VAL A 16 -16.25 -34.75 14.43
N ILE A 17 -16.07 -33.43 14.52
CA ILE A 17 -16.93 -32.39 15.13
C ILE A 17 -16.38 -31.88 16.47
N GLN A 18 -16.10 -30.56 16.49
CA GLN A 18 -15.49 -29.71 17.51
C GLN A 18 -13.97 -29.89 17.66
N CYS A 19 -13.10 -28.97 17.22
CA CYS A 19 -13.22 -27.53 17.05
C CYS A 19 -12.32 -27.09 15.88
N PHE A 20 -12.92 -26.46 14.86
CA PHE A 20 -12.20 -25.40 14.13
C PHE A 20 -12.05 -24.23 15.09
N TYR A 21 -11.06 -24.30 15.97
CA TYR A 21 -10.57 -23.14 16.69
C TYR A 21 -9.45 -22.57 15.83
N THR A 22 -9.76 -21.52 15.06
CA THR A 22 -8.74 -20.74 14.39
C THR A 22 -7.90 -20.07 15.46
N ASP A 23 -6.71 -20.61 15.70
CA ASP A 23 -5.66 -19.98 16.49
C ASP A 23 -5.28 -18.65 15.82
N SER A 24 -5.86 -17.55 16.32
CA SER A 24 -5.50 -16.19 15.95
C SER A 24 -4.09 -15.92 16.50
N LYS A 25 -3.08 -16.39 15.77
CA LYS A 25 -1.70 -15.97 16.01
C LYS A 25 -1.63 -14.48 15.73
N ARG A 26 -1.76 -13.65 16.77
CA ARG A 26 -1.40 -12.22 16.71
C ARG A 26 0.07 -12.15 16.26
N VAL A 27 0.29 -11.73 15.03
CA VAL A 27 1.62 -11.39 14.54
C VAL A 27 1.93 -9.98 15.01
N VAL A 28 2.72 -9.85 16.08
CA VAL A 28 3.29 -8.57 16.51
C VAL A 28 4.62 -8.41 15.78
N LEU A 29 4.68 -7.50 14.80
CA LEU A 29 5.92 -7.15 14.13
C LEU A 29 6.68 -6.15 15.03
N ALA A 30 7.74 -6.63 15.69
CA ALA A 30 8.64 -5.75 16.43
C ALA A 30 9.56 -5.01 15.45
N GLU A 31 9.70 -3.70 15.62
CA GLU A 31 10.70 -2.88 14.91
C GLU A 31 12.11 -3.14 15.48
N PRO A 32 13.17 -3.05 14.66
CA PRO A 32 14.54 -3.33 15.09
C PRO A 32 15.00 -2.42 16.23
N GLU A 33 15.80 -3.03 17.10
CA GLU A 33 15.95 -2.74 18.53
C GLU A 33 16.77 -1.48 18.90
N SER A 34 17.12 -0.61 17.95
CA SER A 34 18.13 0.44 18.19
C SER A 34 17.61 1.78 18.72
N GLU A 35 16.30 1.95 18.94
CA GLU A 35 15.73 3.17 19.54
C GLU A 35 14.77 2.85 20.70
N LYS A 36 15.21 2.00 21.63
CA LYS A 36 14.48 1.79 22.90
C LYS A 36 14.62 3.01 23.82
N LYS A 37 13.60 3.88 23.84
CA LYS A 37 13.12 4.47 25.10
C LYS A 37 11.59 4.47 25.14
N HIS A 38 11.08 3.57 26.02
CA HIS A 38 9.72 3.42 26.55
C HIS A 38 8.54 3.40 25.58
N PHE A 39 7.99 2.20 25.30
CA PHE A 39 6.72 2.10 24.58
C PHE A 39 5.89 0.82 24.83
N PHE A 40 6.10 0.01 25.86
CA PHE A 40 5.16 -1.11 26.05
C PHE A 40 4.91 -1.37 27.53
N SER A 41 3.82 -0.80 28.04
CA SER A 41 3.17 -1.30 29.25
C SER A 41 1.95 -2.14 28.85
N ARG A 42 1.76 -3.26 29.55
CA ARG A 42 0.55 -4.08 29.47
C ARG A 42 -0.32 -3.71 30.65
N ASP A 43 -1.63 -3.61 30.43
CA ASP A 43 -2.55 -3.50 31.56
C ASP A 43 -2.81 -4.87 32.20
N GLU A 44 -3.55 -4.86 33.31
CA GLU A 44 -3.83 -6.06 34.11
C GLU A 44 -4.65 -7.12 33.35
N SER A 45 -5.26 -6.76 32.22
CA SER A 45 -6.04 -7.68 31.36
C SER A 45 -5.21 -8.36 30.27
N GLY A 46 -3.94 -7.96 30.11
CA GLY A 46 -3.05 -8.51 29.08
C GLY A 46 -3.31 -7.95 27.68
N GLU A 47 -4.16 -6.93 27.54
CA GLU A 47 -4.28 -6.19 26.28
C GLU A 47 -3.06 -5.27 26.06
N ILE A 48 -2.61 -5.24 24.81
CA ILE A 48 -1.57 -4.31 24.39
C ILE A 48 -2.23 -2.95 24.25
N LYS A 49 -1.93 -2.04 25.17
CA LYS A 49 -2.20 -0.63 24.98
C LYS A 49 -1.22 -0.10 23.92
N TYR A 50 -1.75 0.35 22.78
CA TYR A 50 -1.02 1.23 21.85
C TYR A 50 -0.91 2.63 22.47
N GLU A 51 -0.31 2.73 23.65
CA GLU A 51 -0.02 4.01 24.27
C GLU A 51 1.36 4.46 23.79
N HIS A 52 1.38 5.68 23.26
CA HIS A 52 2.51 6.55 22.88
C HIS A 52 2.71 6.95 21.38
N PHE A 53 1.86 6.57 20.41
CA PHE A 53 1.93 7.19 19.04
C PHE A 53 1.02 8.43 18.93
N PHE A 54 0.06 8.53 19.86
CA PHE A 54 -0.94 9.59 19.94
C PHE A 54 -0.70 10.57 21.10
N GLU A 55 0.36 10.38 21.88
CA GLU A 55 0.74 11.32 22.94
C GLU A 55 1.42 12.54 22.34
N GLY A 56 0.57 13.50 21.99
CA GLY A 56 0.90 14.69 21.22
C GLY A 56 0.42 14.51 19.78
N LYS A 57 -0.81 14.96 19.48
CA LYS A 57 -1.40 14.97 18.13
C LYS A 57 -0.45 15.61 17.10
N LYS A 58 0.48 14.84 16.52
CA LYS A 58 1.08 15.18 15.23
C LYS A 58 0.04 14.85 14.16
N ARG A 59 -0.90 15.78 13.95
CA ARG A 59 -1.82 15.79 12.78
C ARG A 59 -1.07 16.19 11.50
N TRP A 60 0.20 15.83 11.38
CA TRP A 60 1.09 16.41 10.40
C TRP A 60 1.84 15.31 9.67
N CYS A 61 1.44 15.08 8.43
CA CYS A 61 2.06 14.17 7.48
C CYS A 61 2.26 14.99 6.21
N GLU A 62 3.49 15.45 5.98
CA GLU A 62 3.75 16.42 4.90
C GLU A 62 3.65 15.77 3.51
N THR A 63 3.83 14.46 3.43
CA THR A 63 3.93 13.71 2.18
C THR A 63 2.72 12.77 2.03
N MET A 64 2.13 12.75 0.84
CA MET A 64 1.15 11.77 0.42
C MET A 64 1.68 11.04 -0.82
N VAL A 65 1.64 9.71 -0.80
CA VAL A 65 2.02 8.87 -1.93
C VAL A 65 0.78 8.25 -2.53
N ILE A 66 0.66 8.34 -3.85
CA ILE A 66 -0.42 7.72 -4.63
C ILE A 66 0.23 6.74 -5.62
N ASN A 67 -0.18 5.48 -5.58
CA ASN A 67 0.29 4.45 -6.50
C ASN A 67 -0.78 3.46 -6.93
N CYS A 68 -0.41 2.55 -7.83
CA CYS A 68 -1.26 1.41 -8.19
C CYS A 68 -1.19 0.31 -7.13
N SER A 69 -2.30 -0.42 -6.95
CA SER A 69 -2.38 -1.63 -6.11
C SER A 69 -1.82 -2.89 -6.77
N ASP A 70 -1.04 -2.74 -7.84
CA ASP A 70 -0.45 -3.86 -8.57
C ASP A 70 0.60 -4.57 -7.70
N PHE A 71 0.34 -5.84 -7.39
CA PHE A 71 1.17 -6.65 -6.51
C PHE A 71 2.59 -6.85 -7.06
N ARG A 72 2.78 -6.78 -8.39
CA ARG A 72 4.09 -6.92 -9.03
C ARG A 72 5.04 -5.80 -8.62
N PHE A 73 4.48 -4.63 -8.32
CA PHE A 73 5.21 -3.42 -7.96
C PHE A 73 5.19 -3.15 -6.45
N ALA A 74 4.34 -3.80 -5.66
CA ALA A 74 4.10 -3.45 -4.26
C ALA A 74 5.40 -3.39 -3.43
N ARG A 75 6.21 -4.46 -3.43
CA ARG A 75 7.45 -4.53 -2.65
C ARG A 75 8.49 -3.50 -3.13
N ALA A 76 8.71 -3.43 -4.44
CA ALA A 76 9.70 -2.52 -5.02
C ALA A 76 9.30 -1.05 -4.81
N THR A 77 8.01 -0.73 -4.89
CA THR A 77 7.49 0.63 -4.68
C THR A 77 7.65 1.04 -3.24
N GLN A 78 7.29 0.16 -2.30
CA GLN A 78 7.48 0.40 -0.87
C GLN A 78 8.95 0.63 -0.52
N LYS A 79 9.85 -0.17 -1.09
CA LYS A 79 11.31 -0.01 -0.95
C LYS A 79 11.76 1.34 -1.52
N PHE A 80 11.34 1.68 -2.74
CA PHE A 80 11.67 2.94 -3.40
C PHE A 80 11.24 4.16 -2.58
N ILE A 81 10.00 4.17 -2.08
CA ILE A 81 9.47 5.26 -1.27
C ILE A 81 10.26 5.43 0.03
N ASN A 82 10.58 4.32 0.71
CA ASN A 82 11.23 4.39 2.02
C ASN A 82 12.74 4.62 1.94
N GLU A 83 13.43 3.89 1.07
CA GLU A 83 14.89 3.86 1.02
C GLU A 83 15.44 4.88 0.03
N ASN A 84 14.85 5.01 -1.17
CA ASN A 84 15.36 5.93 -2.19
C ASN A 84 14.82 7.36 -2.01
N LEU A 85 13.54 7.51 -1.71
CA LEU A 85 12.95 8.84 -1.41
C LEU A 85 13.10 9.24 0.06
N GLY A 86 13.50 8.30 0.92
CA GLY A 86 13.85 8.57 2.31
C GLY A 86 12.67 8.84 3.23
N TYR A 87 11.42 8.54 2.83
CA TYR A 87 10.25 8.85 3.64
C TYR A 87 10.05 7.90 4.81
N LYS A 88 10.62 6.68 4.79
CA LYS A 88 10.68 5.75 5.93
C LYS A 88 9.36 5.57 6.72
N GLY A 89 8.22 5.54 6.02
CA GLY A 89 6.88 5.42 6.63
C GLY A 89 6.18 6.73 6.99
N ASP A 90 6.86 7.89 6.87
CA ASP A 90 6.31 9.22 7.16
C ASP A 90 5.52 9.79 5.96
N TYR A 91 4.50 9.08 5.51
CA TYR A 91 3.62 9.52 4.43
C TYR A 91 2.24 8.84 4.48
N ASP A 92 1.23 9.54 3.97
CA ASP A 92 -0.08 8.94 3.71
C ASP A 92 0.00 8.08 2.45
N TYR A 93 -0.39 6.80 2.54
CA TYR A 93 -0.27 5.86 1.43
C TYR A 93 -1.62 5.52 0.80
N PHE A 94 -1.79 5.91 -0.46
CA PHE A 94 -2.97 5.57 -1.26
C PHE A 94 -2.60 4.60 -2.37
N SER A 95 -3.07 3.36 -2.26
CA SER A 95 -2.93 2.34 -3.28
C SER A 95 -4.26 2.09 -3.97
N ILE A 96 -4.38 2.52 -5.23
CA ILE A 96 -5.64 2.53 -6.00
C ILE A 96 -5.39 1.89 -7.38
N PRO A 97 -6.23 0.95 -7.86
CA PRO A 97 -6.09 0.37 -9.19
C PRO A 97 -5.99 1.44 -10.29
N GLY A 98 -4.97 1.36 -11.14
CA GLY A 98 -4.71 2.36 -12.17
C GLY A 98 -4.08 3.66 -11.68
N SER A 99 -3.62 3.71 -10.42
CA SER A 99 -3.04 4.90 -9.78
C SER A 99 -3.95 6.12 -9.96
N ILE A 100 -3.55 7.09 -10.78
CA ILE A 100 -4.31 8.34 -10.98
C ILE A 100 -5.39 8.25 -12.04
N ARG A 101 -5.53 7.14 -12.77
CA ARG A 101 -6.49 7.04 -13.88
C ARG A 101 -7.91 7.40 -13.44
N ASN A 102 -8.36 6.84 -12.32
CA ASN A 102 -9.69 7.10 -11.76
C ASN A 102 -9.89 8.57 -11.33
N MET A 103 -8.80 9.31 -11.09
CA MET A 103 -8.89 10.76 -10.86
C MET A 103 -9.19 11.53 -12.15
N LEU A 104 -8.79 11.01 -13.32
CA LEU A 104 -9.04 11.65 -14.61
C LEU A 104 -10.39 11.27 -15.22
N ASP A 105 -10.94 10.13 -14.85
CA ASP A 105 -12.28 9.70 -15.22
C ASP A 105 -13.34 10.61 -14.54
N LYS A 106 -14.34 11.09 -15.30
CA LYS A 106 -15.31 12.07 -14.77
C LYS A 106 -16.23 11.49 -13.70
N GLU A 107 -16.56 10.20 -13.80
CA GLU A 107 -17.51 9.55 -12.90
C GLU A 107 -16.87 9.27 -11.54
N THR A 108 -15.59 8.93 -11.53
CA THR A 108 -14.86 8.58 -10.30
C THR A 108 -14.03 9.74 -9.72
N ARG A 109 -13.73 10.79 -10.50
CA ARG A 109 -12.89 11.92 -10.08
C ARG A 109 -13.30 12.55 -8.76
N LYS A 110 -14.59 12.81 -8.55
CA LYS A 110 -15.05 13.51 -7.35
C LYS A 110 -14.68 12.72 -6.10
N LEU A 111 -14.99 11.43 -6.09
CA LEU A 111 -14.69 10.55 -4.97
C LEU A 111 -13.18 10.53 -4.69
N VAL A 112 -12.37 10.28 -5.72
CA VAL A 112 -10.90 10.20 -5.58
C VAL A 112 -10.30 11.51 -5.08
N MET A 113 -10.71 12.64 -5.66
CA MET A 113 -10.21 13.97 -5.24
C MET A 113 -10.64 14.33 -3.81
N ASP A 114 -11.87 13.99 -3.42
CA ASP A 114 -12.36 14.25 -2.06
C ASP A 114 -11.60 13.38 -1.05
N THR A 115 -11.31 12.12 -1.37
CA THR A 115 -10.47 11.22 -0.57
C THR A 115 -9.08 11.79 -0.34
N PHE A 116 -8.36 12.21 -1.40
CA PHE A 116 -7.05 12.87 -1.25
C PHE A 116 -7.15 14.19 -0.48
N GLY A 117 -8.26 14.92 -0.65
CA GLY A 117 -8.52 16.16 0.06
C GLY A 117 -8.65 16.01 1.58
N ILE A 118 -8.95 14.80 2.08
CA ILE A 118 -8.95 14.51 3.52
C ILE A 118 -7.53 14.61 4.06
N SER A 119 -6.57 13.91 3.45
CA SER A 119 -5.15 13.97 3.81
C SER A 119 -4.59 15.38 3.70
N VAL A 120 -4.84 16.07 2.58
CA VAL A 120 -4.39 17.46 2.40
C VAL A 120 -4.89 18.39 3.50
N ARG A 121 -6.15 18.25 3.91
CA ARG A 121 -6.77 19.12 4.92
C ARG A 121 -6.40 18.74 6.34
N LEU A 122 -6.44 17.45 6.67
CA LEU A 122 -6.33 16.98 8.05
C LEU A 122 -4.88 16.67 8.45
N HIS A 123 -4.04 16.29 7.49
CA HIS A 123 -2.64 15.97 7.73
C HIS A 123 -1.69 17.05 7.21
N HIS A 124 -2.22 18.13 6.62
CA HIS A 124 -1.47 19.28 6.10
C HIS A 124 -0.41 18.91 5.04
N VAL A 125 -0.75 17.97 4.17
CA VAL A 125 0.11 17.54 3.06
C VAL A 125 0.53 18.74 2.22
N LYS A 126 1.83 18.87 2.00
CA LYS A 126 2.44 19.85 1.08
C LYS A 126 3.10 19.17 -0.12
N ARG A 127 3.38 17.88 0.00
CA ARG A 127 4.08 17.08 -1.01
C ARG A 127 3.24 15.89 -1.44
N VAL A 128 3.10 15.72 -2.74
CA VAL A 128 2.45 14.54 -3.33
C VAL A 128 3.45 13.82 -4.23
N VAL A 129 3.56 12.51 -4.06
CA VAL A 129 4.34 11.64 -4.93
C VAL A 129 3.37 10.74 -5.67
N ILE A 130 3.32 10.86 -6.98
CA ILE A 130 2.49 10.04 -7.84
C ILE A 130 3.39 9.03 -8.54
N ILE A 131 3.11 7.75 -8.33
CA ILE A 131 3.83 6.64 -8.94
C ILE A 131 2.88 5.89 -9.86
N ALA A 132 3.23 5.82 -11.14
CA ALA A 132 2.60 4.93 -12.11
C ALA A 132 3.60 3.85 -12.54
N HIS A 133 3.13 2.86 -13.29
CA HIS A 133 3.97 1.78 -13.79
C HIS A 133 3.53 1.34 -15.19
N GLU A 134 4.40 0.60 -15.87
CA GLU A 134 4.12 -0.08 -17.13
C GLU A 134 3.19 -1.29 -16.98
N ASP A 135 2.60 -1.72 -18.10
CA ASP A 135 1.64 -2.82 -18.16
C ASP A 135 0.54 -2.68 -17.10
N CYS A 136 -0.02 -1.48 -16.98
CA CYS A 136 -1.01 -1.21 -15.95
C CYS A 136 -2.39 -1.69 -16.42
N ILE A 137 -2.97 -2.69 -15.75
CA ILE A 137 -4.32 -3.19 -16.06
C ILE A 137 -5.38 -2.08 -15.97
N GLY A 138 -5.21 -1.12 -15.05
CA GLY A 138 -6.07 0.06 -15.01
C GLY A 138 -6.07 0.83 -16.33
N TYR A 139 -4.95 0.85 -17.05
CA TYR A 139 -4.83 1.42 -18.39
C TYR A 139 -5.23 0.50 -19.54
N GLY A 140 -5.52 -0.78 -19.24
CA GLY A 140 -5.83 -1.83 -20.22
C GLY A 140 -4.69 -2.85 -20.40
N GLY A 141 -3.57 -2.68 -19.70
CA GLY A 141 -2.37 -3.51 -19.87
C GLY A 141 -1.64 -3.23 -21.19
N GLU A 142 -0.50 -3.90 -21.37
CA GLU A 142 0.38 -3.73 -22.54
C GLU A 142 -0.34 -4.05 -23.87
N GLU A 143 -1.28 -5.00 -23.86
CA GLU A 143 -2.05 -5.44 -25.03
C GLU A 143 -2.96 -4.33 -25.61
N THR A 144 -3.30 -3.31 -24.82
CA THR A 144 -4.12 -2.17 -25.28
C THR A 144 -3.32 -1.17 -26.13
N PHE A 145 -1.99 -1.23 -26.06
CA PHE A 145 -1.10 -0.27 -26.72
C PHE A 145 -0.34 -0.94 -27.87
N ARG A 146 0.07 -0.14 -28.87
CA ARG A 146 0.87 -0.68 -29.99
C ARG A 146 2.27 -1.08 -29.56
N ASN A 147 2.81 -0.39 -28.55
CA ASN A 147 4.11 -0.63 -27.96
C ASN A 147 4.22 0.06 -26.59
N SER A 148 5.30 -0.24 -25.86
CA SER A 148 5.58 0.32 -24.53
C SER A 148 5.79 1.84 -24.53
N GLU A 149 6.28 2.41 -25.64
CA GLU A 149 6.44 3.86 -25.78
C GLU A 149 5.09 4.58 -25.83
N GLU A 150 4.10 4.02 -26.53
CA GLU A 150 2.73 4.55 -26.56
C GLU A 150 2.09 4.52 -25.17
N GLU A 151 2.22 3.40 -24.45
CA GLU A 151 1.75 3.27 -23.07
C GLU A 151 2.40 4.33 -22.17
N TYR A 152 3.73 4.39 -22.17
CA TYR A 152 4.49 5.36 -21.38
C TYR A 152 4.03 6.79 -21.65
N ASN A 153 3.93 7.19 -22.92
CA ASN A 153 3.50 8.53 -23.32
C ASN A 153 2.06 8.83 -22.85
N LYS A 154 1.16 7.85 -22.94
CA LYS A 154 -0.22 7.98 -22.47
C LYS A 154 -0.27 8.16 -20.96
N ILE A 155 0.40 7.30 -20.19
CA ILE A 155 0.41 7.35 -18.73
C ILE A 155 1.07 8.64 -18.24
N VAL A 156 2.23 9.03 -18.80
CA VAL A 156 2.92 10.28 -18.44
C VAL A 156 2.06 11.50 -18.74
N LYS A 157 1.38 11.54 -19.88
CA LYS A 157 0.44 12.63 -20.23
C LYS A 157 -0.69 12.74 -19.21
N ASP A 158 -1.20 11.61 -18.76
CA ASP A 158 -2.25 11.53 -17.75
C ASP A 158 -1.73 11.93 -16.35
N MET A 159 -0.54 11.50 -15.94
CA MET A 159 0.12 11.96 -14.70
C MET A 159 0.33 13.49 -14.70
N LYS A 160 0.74 14.07 -15.83
CA LYS A 160 0.87 15.52 -15.99
C LYS A 160 -0.49 16.25 -15.93
N LYS A 161 -1.58 15.64 -16.42
CA LYS A 161 -2.95 16.15 -16.24
C LYS A 161 -3.36 16.09 -14.76
N ALA A 162 -3.12 14.96 -14.11
CA ALA A 162 -3.38 14.75 -12.69
C ALA A 162 -2.69 15.81 -11.82
N ARG A 163 -1.39 16.03 -12.04
CA ARG A 163 -0.61 17.08 -11.39
C ARG A 163 -1.27 18.46 -11.51
N ARG A 164 -1.72 18.83 -12.72
CA ARG A 164 -2.40 20.12 -12.95
C ARG A 164 -3.73 20.22 -12.21
N LEU A 165 -4.56 19.17 -12.26
CA LEU A 165 -5.84 19.14 -11.56
C LEU A 165 -5.66 19.24 -10.03
N MET A 166 -4.69 18.52 -9.47
CA MET A 166 -4.39 18.58 -8.04
C MET A 166 -3.90 19.96 -7.64
N ARG A 167 -2.95 20.56 -8.37
CA ARG A 167 -2.47 21.92 -8.10
C ARG A 167 -3.55 23.00 -8.24
N PHE A 168 -4.52 22.78 -9.14
CA PHE A 168 -5.66 23.67 -9.28
C PHE A 168 -6.60 23.58 -8.08
N ARG A 169 -6.87 22.35 -7.59
CA ARG A 169 -7.80 22.10 -6.48
C ARG A 169 -7.20 22.37 -5.10
N PHE A 170 -5.92 22.08 -4.94
CA PHE A 170 -5.14 22.19 -3.72
C PHE A 170 -3.92 23.07 -4.02
N ARG A 171 -4.01 24.33 -3.60
CA ARG A 171 -2.94 25.31 -3.83
C ARG A 171 -1.67 24.87 -3.09
N ASP A 172 -0.53 25.25 -3.64
CA ASP A 172 0.80 25.10 -3.03
C ASP A 172 1.33 23.66 -2.83
N LEU A 173 0.69 22.66 -3.45
CA LEU A 173 1.23 21.30 -3.49
C LEU A 173 2.46 21.20 -4.40
N SER A 174 3.55 20.68 -3.84
CA SER A 174 4.69 20.15 -4.60
C SER A 174 4.37 18.73 -5.04
N ILE A 175 4.27 18.49 -6.35
CA ILE A 175 3.87 17.19 -6.89
C ILE A 175 4.98 16.63 -7.78
N TYR A 176 5.50 15.47 -7.38
CA TYR A 176 6.55 14.71 -8.05
C TYR A 176 5.96 13.49 -8.74
N LEU A 177 6.48 13.16 -9.91
CA LEU A 177 5.94 12.11 -10.77
C LEU A 177 7.02 11.06 -11.03
N PHE A 178 6.72 9.80 -10.76
CA PHE A 178 7.61 8.67 -11.03
C PHE A 178 6.92 7.60 -11.86
N TYR A 179 7.67 6.99 -12.78
CA TYR A 179 7.20 5.89 -13.62
C TYR A 179 8.07 4.65 -13.40
N GLY A 180 7.44 3.55 -13.00
CA GLY A 180 8.10 2.27 -12.72
C GLY A 180 8.13 1.33 -13.93
N ARG A 181 9.30 0.77 -14.26
CA ARG A 181 9.49 -0.28 -15.27
C ARG A 181 10.13 -1.52 -14.65
N ILE A 182 9.65 -2.70 -15.00
CA ILE A 182 10.25 -3.97 -14.64
C ILE A 182 11.48 -4.18 -15.51
N ILE A 183 12.60 -4.42 -14.85
CA ILE A 183 13.84 -4.83 -15.51
C ILE A 183 14.07 -6.28 -15.13
N ASN A 184 14.17 -7.13 -16.16
CA ASN A 184 14.59 -8.50 -16.01
C ASN A 184 16.11 -8.52 -15.87
N ASP A 185 16.59 -8.73 -14.64
CA ASP A 185 17.99 -9.04 -14.36
C ASP A 185 18.08 -10.51 -13.95
N THR A 186 19.22 -11.14 -14.21
CA THR A 186 19.44 -12.57 -14.51
C THR A 186 18.78 -13.61 -13.61
N ASP A 187 18.27 -13.26 -12.43
CA ASP A 187 17.44 -14.12 -11.56
C ASP A 187 16.45 -13.34 -10.65
N VAL A 188 16.33 -12.01 -10.80
CA VAL A 188 15.53 -11.16 -9.90
C VAL A 188 14.77 -10.10 -10.71
N LYS A 189 13.44 -10.09 -10.58
CA LYS A 189 12.62 -8.98 -11.07
C LYS A 189 12.98 -7.71 -10.29
N LYS A 190 13.60 -6.74 -10.96
CA LYS A 190 13.86 -5.40 -10.43
C LYS A 190 12.84 -4.43 -11.00
N VAL A 191 12.64 -3.32 -10.31
CA VAL A 191 11.87 -2.19 -10.85
C VAL A 191 12.75 -0.96 -10.82
N GLU A 192 12.85 -0.28 -11.94
CA GLU A 192 13.46 1.04 -12.06
C GLU A 192 12.38 2.12 -12.04
N TYR A 193 12.63 3.20 -11.30
CA TYR A 193 11.72 4.35 -11.22
C TYR A 193 12.36 5.57 -11.87
N GLU A 194 11.77 6.00 -12.99
CA GLU A 194 12.16 7.21 -13.70
C GLU A 194 11.41 8.41 -13.10
N GLN A 195 12.13 9.47 -12.70
CA GLN A 195 11.50 10.73 -12.32
C GLN A 195 11.12 11.53 -13.56
N ILE A 196 9.84 11.86 -13.70
CA ILE A 196 9.33 12.61 -14.84
C ILE A 196 9.37 14.12 -14.60
N LEU A 197 9.00 14.56 -13.39
CA LEU A 197 8.93 15.97 -12.97
C LEU A 197 9.13 16.14 -11.46
#